data_AF-A0A947FU10-F1
#
_entry.id   AF-A0A947FU10-F1
#
_cell.length_a   1.000
_cell.length_b   1.000
_cell.length_c   1.000
_cell.angle_alpha   90.00
_cell.angle_beta   90.00
_cell.angle_gamma   90.00
#
_symmetry.space_group_name_H-M   'P 1'
#
loop_
_entity.id
_entity.type
_entity.pdbx_description
1 polymer ?
#
loop_
_entity_poly.entity_id
_entity_poly.type
_entity_poly.pdbx_seq_one_letter_code
_entity_poly.pdbx_strand_id
1 'polypeptide(L)'
;SMGWHADDEPEMGPSADDRHIASLSFGDDRRFVLRCAERREKTEVLLGGGDLLVMRGTTQSEFQHAIIKTAKVVGKRVNLTFRYVSGGGLTSRPPAQGLGAAPSDDES
;
A
#
# COMPACT_ATOMS: atom_id res chain seq x y z
N SER A 1 -5.53 18.57 -4.36
CA SER A 1 -5.90 17.46 -5.27
C SER A 1 -4.70 16.54 -5.40
N MET A 2 -4.91 15.25 -5.61
CA MET A 2 -3.85 14.29 -5.94
C MET A 2 -4.03 13.87 -7.39
N GLY A 3 -2.96 13.98 -8.18
CA GLY A 3 -2.96 13.55 -9.58
C GLY A 3 -3.02 12.03 -9.70
N TRP A 4 -2.96 11.54 -10.93
CA TRP A 4 -2.88 10.11 -11.20
C TRP A 4 -1.55 9.54 -10.72
N HIS A 5 -1.60 8.55 -9.84
CA HIS A 5 -0.44 7.83 -9.32
C HIS A 5 -0.84 6.42 -8.92
N ALA A 6 0.13 5.54 -8.74
CA ALA A 6 -0.02 4.32 -7.96
C ALA A 6 0.85 4.46 -6.72
N ASP A 7 0.49 3.78 -5.64
CA ASP A 7 1.37 3.67 -4.47
C ASP A 7 2.21 2.39 -4.67
N ASP A 8 3.32 2.50 -5.40
CA ASP A 8 4.19 1.38 -5.80
C ASP A 8 5.62 1.49 -5.25
N GLU A 9 5.77 2.19 -4.13
CA GLU A 9 7.07 2.41 -3.50
C GLU A 9 7.76 1.08 -3.10
N PRO A 10 9.06 0.89 -3.43
CA PRO A 10 9.79 -0.36 -3.19
C PRO A 10 9.78 -0.82 -1.72
N GLU A 11 9.68 0.11 -0.78
CA GLU A 11 9.73 -0.15 0.65
C GLU A 11 8.45 -0.83 1.20
N MET A 12 7.38 -0.89 0.40
CA MET A 12 6.14 -1.60 0.74
C MET A 12 6.19 -3.10 0.46
N GLY A 13 7.37 -3.62 0.10
CA GLY A 13 7.59 -5.03 -0.14
C GLY A 13 7.60 -5.40 -1.64
N PRO A 14 8.26 -6.52 -1.96
CA PRO A 14 8.54 -6.89 -3.34
C PRO A 14 7.32 -7.44 -4.08
N SER A 15 6.33 -8.01 -3.39
CA SER A 15 5.17 -8.63 -4.02
C SER A 15 3.91 -7.77 -3.95
N ALA A 16 2.97 -7.99 -4.87
CA ALA A 16 1.66 -7.33 -4.84
C ALA A 16 0.83 -7.70 -3.60
N ASP A 17 1.10 -8.86 -3.00
CA ASP A 17 0.45 -9.31 -1.77
C ASP A 17 0.96 -8.55 -0.54
N ASP A 18 2.16 -7.96 -0.59
CA ASP A 18 2.70 -7.16 0.52
C ASP A 18 2.18 -5.71 0.51
N ARG A 19 1.69 -5.23 -0.64
CA ARG A 19 1.32 -3.83 -0.88
C ARG A 19 -0.11 -3.54 -0.46
N HIS A 20 -0.34 -3.52 0.84
CA HIS A 20 -1.63 -3.18 1.44
C HIS A 20 -1.72 -1.72 1.81
N ILE A 21 -2.83 -1.09 1.41
CA ILE A 21 -3.11 0.31 1.73
C ILE A 21 -4.49 0.42 2.35
N ALA A 22 -4.53 1.03 3.53
CA ALA A 22 -5.76 1.41 4.21
C ALA A 22 -5.85 2.93 4.23
N SER A 23 -6.88 3.48 3.60
CA SER A 23 -7.09 4.92 3.47
C SER A 23 -8.35 5.34 4.21
N LEU A 24 -8.19 6.06 5.32
CA LEU A 24 -9.29 6.55 6.14
C LEU A 24 -9.57 8.04 5.86
N SER A 25 -10.81 8.34 5.52
CA SER A 25 -11.24 9.69 5.11
C SER A 25 -11.99 10.41 6.24
N PHE A 26 -11.74 11.71 6.40
CA PHE A 26 -12.49 12.58 7.31
C PHE A 26 -12.86 13.90 6.63
N GLY A 27 -14.05 14.42 6.93
CA GLY A 27 -14.57 15.66 6.34
C GLY A 27 -15.35 15.43 5.05
N ASP A 28 -15.33 16.41 4.15
CA ASP A 28 -16.19 16.44 2.97
C ASP A 28 -15.82 15.40 1.91
N ASP A 29 -16.86 14.92 1.22
CA ASP A 29 -16.76 13.89 0.20
C ASP A 29 -15.77 14.25 -0.92
N ARG A 30 -15.02 13.26 -1.37
CA ARG A 30 -14.20 13.37 -2.58
C ARG A 30 -14.37 12.15 -3.46
N ARG A 31 -14.33 12.41 -4.76
CA ARG A 31 -14.37 11.37 -5.77
C ARG A 31 -12.96 10.80 -5.95
N PHE A 32 -12.79 9.59 -5.47
CA PHE A 32 -11.65 8.74 -5.76
C PHE A 32 -11.92 7.99 -7.07
N VAL A 33 -10.93 7.94 -7.95
CA VAL A 33 -11.07 7.26 -9.23
C VAL A 33 -9.89 6.34 -9.41
N LEU A 34 -10.16 5.07 -9.72
CA LEU A 34 -9.17 4.11 -10.22
C LEU A 34 -9.31 3.99 -11.74
N ARG A 35 -8.18 3.84 -12.42
CA ARG A 35 -8.14 3.51 -13.85
C ARG A 35 -7.05 2.49 -14.16
N CYS A 36 -7.36 1.57 -15.06
CA CYS A 36 -6.36 0.71 -15.70
C CYS A 36 -6.33 1.07 -17.19
N ALA A 37 -5.23 1.65 -17.66
CA ALA A 37 -5.11 2.10 -19.06
C ALA A 37 -5.12 0.92 -20.05
N GLU A 38 -4.49 -0.19 -19.68
CA GLU A 38 -4.38 -1.40 -20.50
C GLU A 38 -5.74 -2.05 -20.73
N ARG A 39 -6.55 -2.20 -19.67
CA ARG A 39 -7.89 -2.78 -19.73
C ARG A 39 -8.97 -1.77 -20.13
N ARG A 40 -8.62 -0.49 -20.24
CA ARG A 40 -9.56 0.65 -20.43
C ARG A 40 -10.68 0.67 -19.38
N GLU A 41 -10.35 0.24 -18.17
CA GLU A 41 -11.27 0.20 -17.04
C GLU A 41 -11.16 1.47 -16.20
N LYS A 42 -12.29 1.93 -15.67
CA LYS A 42 -12.37 3.08 -14.79
C LYS A 42 -13.47 2.85 -13.75
N THR A 43 -13.14 3.02 -12.48
CA THR A 43 -14.06 2.89 -11.36
C THR A 43 -14.01 4.16 -10.52
N GLU A 44 -15.17 4.70 -10.20
CA GLU A 44 -15.30 5.88 -9.33
C GLU A 44 -15.93 5.47 -8.01
N VAL A 45 -15.35 5.96 -6.91
CA VAL A 45 -15.85 5.76 -5.55
C VAL A 45 -15.98 7.14 -4.90
N LEU A 46 -17.17 7.44 -4.38
CA LEU A 46 -17.37 8.62 -3.54
C LEU A 46 -16.98 8.25 -2.12
N LEU A 47 -15.93 8.87 -1.58
CA LEU A 47 -15.47 8.65 -0.22
C LEU A 47 -15.90 9.83 0.65
N GLY A 48 -16.80 9.57 1.60
CA GLY A 48 -17.24 10.51 2.62
C GLY A 48 -16.43 10.44 3.90
N GLY A 49 -16.83 11.26 4.88
CA GLY A 49 -16.24 11.26 6.21
C GLY A 49 -16.55 9.97 6.97
N GLY A 50 -15.52 9.28 7.44
CA GLY A 50 -15.61 7.99 8.14
C GLY A 50 -15.32 6.78 7.24
N ASP A 51 -15.23 6.96 5.93
CA ASP A 51 -15.01 5.84 5.01
C ASP A 51 -13.57 5.32 5.06
N LEU A 52 -13.46 3.99 5.16
CA LEU A 52 -12.21 3.25 5.03
C LEU A 52 -12.17 2.56 3.66
N LEU A 53 -11.23 2.98 2.81
CA LEU A 53 -10.90 2.31 1.55
C LEU A 53 -9.69 1.41 1.74
N VAL A 54 -9.82 0.12 1.41
CA VAL A 54 -8.71 -0.83 1.42
C VAL A 54 -8.34 -1.23 -0.02
N MET A 55 -7.09 -1.00 -0.40
CA MET A 55 -6.51 -1.46 -1.67
C MET A 55 -5.50 -2.57 -1.40
N ARG A 56 -5.62 -3.69 -2.12
CA ARG A 56 -4.78 -4.89 -1.94
C ARG A 56 -4.65 -5.68 -3.24
N GLY A 57 -3.71 -6.64 -3.29
CA GLY A 57 -3.46 -7.45 -4.47
C GLY A 57 -2.90 -6.60 -5.61
N THR A 58 -3.38 -6.81 -6.83
CA THR A 58 -2.81 -6.16 -8.03
C THR A 58 -3.19 -4.68 -8.21
N THR A 59 -3.90 -4.06 -7.27
CA THR A 59 -4.37 -2.67 -7.42
C THR A 59 -3.21 -1.71 -7.67
N GLN A 60 -2.12 -1.79 -6.91
CA GLN A 60 -1.00 -0.85 -7.07
C GLN A 60 -0.13 -1.11 -8.30
N SER A 61 -0.16 -2.33 -8.86
CA SER A 61 0.59 -2.67 -10.06
C SER A 61 -0.19 -2.39 -11.35
N GLU A 62 -1.53 -2.52 -11.32
CA GLU A 62 -2.37 -2.45 -12.52
C GLU A 62 -3.19 -1.17 -12.62
N PHE A 63 -3.42 -0.46 -11.50
CA PHE A 63 -4.30 0.71 -11.46
C PHE A 63 -3.57 1.95 -10.97
N GLN A 64 -3.84 3.06 -11.66
CA GLN A 64 -3.56 4.40 -11.13
C GLN A 64 -4.82 4.96 -10.50
N HIS A 65 -4.66 5.77 -9.47
CA HIS A 65 -5.75 6.44 -8.81
C HIS A 65 -5.53 7.94 -8.61
N ALA A 66 -6.63 8.68 -8.47
CA ALA A 66 -6.61 10.13 -8.31
C ALA A 66 -7.81 10.64 -7.48
N ILE A 67 -7.63 11.82 -6.88
CA ILE A 67 -8.72 12.61 -6.31
C ILE A 67 -9.04 13.75 -7.27
N ILE A 68 -10.16 13.63 -7.97
CA ILE A 68 -10.55 14.57 -9.03
C ILE A 68 -10.97 15.92 -8.42
N LYS A 69 -10.44 17.01 -9.01
CA LYS A 69 -10.87 18.37 -8.65
C LYS A 69 -12.34 18.55 -9.03
N THR A 70 -13.12 19.11 -8.11
CA THR A 70 -14.50 19.50 -8.38
C THR A 70 -14.58 21.01 -8.49
N ALA A 71 -15.42 21.50 -9.41
CA ALA A 71 -15.75 22.92 -9.50
C ALA A 71 -16.75 23.35 -8.42
N LYS A 72 -17.43 22.40 -7.77
CA LYS A 72 -18.33 22.68 -6.65
C LYS A 72 -17.53 23.15 -5.44
N VAL A 73 -18.05 24.13 -4.72
CA VAL A 73 -17.51 24.51 -3.42
C VAL A 73 -17.70 23.33 -2.46
N VAL A 74 -16.59 22.81 -1.96
CA VAL A 74 -16.54 21.68 -1.04
C VAL A 74 -15.65 22.04 0.15
N GLY A 75 -16.05 21.57 1.33
CA GLY A 75 -15.35 21.78 2.59
C GLY A 75 -14.03 21.03 2.69
N LYS A 76 -13.41 21.10 3.87
CA LYS A 76 -12.09 20.51 4.13
C LYS A 76 -12.18 18.99 4.21
N ARG A 77 -11.12 18.31 3.78
CA ARG A 77 -10.95 16.85 3.90
C ARG A 77 -9.54 16.51 4.34
N VAL A 78 -9.43 15.54 5.24
CA VAL A 78 -8.17 14.90 5.64
C VAL A 78 -8.23 13.43 5.24
N ASN A 79 -7.12 12.89 4.77
CA ASN A 79 -6.97 11.48 4.44
C ASN A 79 -5.76 10.93 5.17
N LEU A 80 -5.95 9.84 5.92
CA LEU A 80 -4.87 9.11 6.54
C LEU A 80 -4.63 7.84 5.74
N THR A 81 -3.47 7.74 5.11
CA THR A 81 -3.07 6.56 4.34
C THR A 81 -2.10 5.74 5.18
N PHE A 82 -2.54 4.57 5.63
CA PHE A 82 -1.74 3.60 6.36
C PHE A 82 -1.16 2.60 5.36
N ARG A 83 0.15 2.38 5.47
CA ARG A 83 0.91 1.42 4.65
C ARG A 83 1.87 0.68 5.56
N TYR A 84 2.13 -0.59 5.27
CA TYR A 84 3.20 -1.32 5.92
C TYR A 84 4.50 -1.07 5.16
N VAL A 85 5.53 -0.63 5.87
CA VAL A 85 6.86 -0.37 5.30
C VAL A 85 7.81 -1.39 5.90
N SER A 86 8.28 -2.34 5.09
CA SER A 86 9.28 -3.30 5.52
C SER A 86 10.64 -2.59 5.56
N GLY A 87 11.22 -2.44 6.74
CA GLY A 87 12.50 -1.78 6.95
C GLY A 87 13.66 -2.52 6.27
N GLY A 88 13.86 -2.32 4.97
CA GLY A 88 15.01 -2.78 4.20
C GLY A 88 16.23 -1.85 4.30
N GLY A 89 16.43 -1.18 5.44
CA GLY A 89 17.51 -0.19 5.59
C GLY A 89 18.14 -0.07 6.98
N LEU A 90 17.53 -0.62 8.03
CA LEU A 90 18.08 -0.60 9.39
C LEU A 90 17.75 -1.91 10.11
N THR A 91 18.58 -2.93 9.90
CA THR A 91 19.14 -3.86 10.92
C THR A 91 19.68 -5.10 10.22
N SER A 92 21.01 -5.20 10.23
CA SER A 92 21.75 -6.44 10.10
C SER A 92 21.33 -7.38 11.22
N ARG A 93 20.40 -8.30 10.95
CA ARG A 93 20.34 -9.54 11.72
C ARG A 93 21.52 -10.40 11.22
N PRO A 94 22.57 -10.65 12.01
CA PRO A 94 23.58 -11.60 11.59
C PRO A 94 22.89 -12.96 11.35
N PRO A 95 23.32 -13.72 10.33
CA PRO A 95 22.81 -15.07 10.13
C PRO A 95 23.02 -15.84 11.43
N ALA A 96 22.00 -16.61 11.84
CA ALA A 96 22.17 -17.56 12.93
C ALA A 96 23.33 -18.48 12.52
N GLN A 97 24.50 -18.30 13.15
CA GLN A 97 25.59 -19.24 13.00
C GLN A 97 25.05 -20.60 13.44
N GLY A 98 25.19 -21.58 12.56
CA GLY A 98 24.66 -22.92 12.76
C GLY A 98 25.09 -23.47 14.11
N LEU A 99 24.19 -24.22 14.75
CA LEU A 99 24.61 -25.15 15.78
C LEU A 99 25.70 -26.04 15.15
N GLY A 100 26.92 -25.87 15.64
CA GLY A 100 28.04 -26.74 15.33
C GLY A 100 27.62 -28.18 15.61
N ALA A 101 28.02 -29.06 14.70
CA ALA A 101 27.93 -30.49 14.88
C ALA A 101 28.48 -30.89 16.26
N ALA A 102 27.70 -31.69 17.00
CA ALA A 102 28.19 -32.39 18.16
C ALA A 102 29.36 -33.30 17.73
N PRO A 103 30.44 -33.40 18.52
CA PRO A 103 31.50 -34.35 18.23
C PRO A 103 30.94 -35.78 18.26
N SER A 104 31.40 -36.57 17.29
CA SER A 104 31.25 -38.01 17.26
C SER A 104 31.89 -38.62 18.50
N ASP A 105 31.09 -39.24 19.36
CA ASP A 105 31.58 -40.15 20.38
C ASP A 105 32.05 -41.45 19.70
N ASP A 106 33.35 -41.62 19.72
CA ASP A 106 34.07 -42.87 19.51
C ASP A 106 33.98 -43.67 20.82
N GLU A 107 33.34 -44.84 20.82
CA GLU A 107 33.65 -45.91 21.77
C GLU A 107 33.37 -47.29 21.15
N SER A 108 34.47 -48.02 20.99
CA SER A 108 34.65 -49.50 21.02
C SER A 108 33.81 -50.40 20.11
#